data_AF-A0A3F3I5J6-F1
#
_entry.id   AF-A0A3F3I5J6-F1
#
_cell.length_a   1.000
_cell.length_b   1.000
_cell.length_c   1.000
_cell.angle_alpha   90.00
_cell.angle_beta   90.00
_cell.angle_gamma   90.00
#
_symmetry.space_group_name_H-M   'P 1'
#
loop_
_entity.id
_entity.type
_entity.pdbx_description
1 polymer ?
#
loop_
_entity_poly.entity_id
_entity_poly.type
_entity_poly.pdbx_seq_one_letter_code
_entity_poly.pdbx_strand_id
1 'polypeptide(L)'
;MNNKIPNGLVFSSRSPKRRKRAFILVPILVLIQICLIWPVYPLMSSAKPLVLGLPLSFFWVILMVCCSFTALFLFFRKDTEEED
;
A
#
# COMPACT_ATOMS: atom_id res chain seq x y z
N MET A 1 44.71 13.55 -19.84
CA MET A 1 44.01 13.13 -18.60
C MET A 1 42.62 12.66 -18.99
N ASN A 2 42.36 11.35 -18.91
CA ASN A 2 41.15 10.74 -19.43
C ASN A 2 40.18 10.50 -18.26
N ASN A 3 39.14 11.32 -18.14
CA ASN A 3 38.17 11.23 -17.04
C ASN A 3 37.18 10.08 -17.31
N LYS A 4 37.52 8.88 -16.82
CA LYS A 4 36.55 7.78 -16.75
C LYS A 4 35.60 8.04 -15.60
N ILE A 5 34.40 8.52 -15.93
CA ILE A 5 33.28 8.62 -14.97
C ILE A 5 32.92 7.19 -14.55
N PRO A 6 32.92 6.85 -13.25
CA PRO A 6 32.59 5.50 -12.80
C PRO A 6 31.11 5.21 -13.05
N ASN A 7 30.83 4.10 -13.74
CA ASN A 7 29.50 3.53 -13.99
C ASN A 7 28.88 2.95 -12.72
N GLY A 8 28.83 3.73 -11.63
CA GLY A 8 28.33 3.32 -10.31
C GLY A 8 26.93 3.83 -9.97
N LEU A 9 26.35 4.69 -10.81
CA LEU A 9 24.98 5.14 -10.66
C LEU A 9 24.10 4.31 -11.60
N VAL A 10 23.91 3.04 -11.26
CA VAL A 10 22.83 2.22 -11.82
C VAL A 10 21.53 2.77 -11.25
N PHE A 11 21.09 3.92 -11.78
CA PHE A 11 19.68 4.27 -11.74
C PHE A 11 18.99 3.20 -12.58
N SER A 12 18.53 2.13 -11.92
CA SER A 12 17.54 1.23 -12.50
C SER A 12 16.48 2.11 -13.13
N SER A 13 16.47 2.18 -14.46
CA SER A 13 15.53 2.98 -15.21
C SER A 13 14.16 2.44 -14.84
N ARG A 14 13.50 3.05 -13.85
CA ARG A 14 12.22 2.57 -13.34
C ARG A 14 11.29 2.53 -14.54
N SER A 15 10.80 1.34 -14.88
CA SER A 15 9.94 1.19 -16.04
C SER A 15 8.76 2.17 -15.91
N PRO A 16 8.35 2.85 -16.99
CA PRO A 16 7.20 3.77 -16.95
C PRO A 16 5.91 3.05 -16.52
N LYS A 17 5.83 1.72 -16.68
CA LYS A 17 4.72 0.87 -16.22
C LYS A 17 4.67 0.78 -14.69
N ARG A 18 5.83 0.59 -14.04
CA ARG A 18 5.96 0.58 -12.58
C ARG A 18 5.56 1.91 -11.93
N ARG A 19 5.90 3.03 -12.57
CA ARG A 19 5.47 4.37 -12.13
C ARG A 19 3.95 4.55 -12.17
N LYS A 20 3.28 4.08 -13.23
CA LYS A 20 1.81 4.12 -13.33
C LYS A 20 1.14 3.26 -12.27
N ARG A 21 1.69 2.08 -11.97
CA ARG A 21 1.18 1.18 -10.92
C ARG A 21 1.37 1.75 -9.52
N ALA A 22 2.53 2.34 -9.24
CA ALA A 22 2.77 3.05 -7.98
C ALA A 22 1.79 4.21 -7.79
N PHE A 23 1.45 4.93 -8.88
CA PHE A 23 0.45 5.99 -8.85
C PHE A 23 -0.96 5.50 -8.49
N ILE A 24 -1.27 4.21 -8.72
CA ILE A 24 -2.53 3.58 -8.30
C ILE A 24 -2.43 3.06 -6.86
N LEU A 25 -1.29 2.50 -6.45
CA LEU A 25 -1.11 1.95 -5.09
C LEU A 25 -1.10 3.04 -4.02
N VAL A 26 -0.41 4.15 -4.26
CA VAL A 26 -0.30 5.27 -3.31
C VAL A 26 -1.68 5.77 -2.84
N PRO A 27 -2.64 6.14 -3.71
CA PRO A 27 -3.94 6.60 -3.26
C PRO A 27 -4.74 5.52 -2.53
N ILE A 28 -4.58 4.23 -2.87
CA ILE A 28 -5.23 3.13 -2.12
C ILE A 28 -4.71 3.08 -0.68
N LEU A 29 -3.40 3.16 -0.49
CA LEU A 29 -2.80 3.16 0.86
C LEU A 29 -3.18 4.41 1.65
N VAL A 30 -3.21 5.57 0.99
CA VAL A 30 -3.67 6.82 1.61
C VAL A 30 -5.13 6.70 2.05
N LEU A 31 -6.00 6.13 1.21
CA LEU A 31 -7.40 5.90 1.54
C LEU A 31 -7.56 4.98 2.76
N ILE A 32 -6.75 3.92 2.85
CA ILE A 32 -6.72 3.05 4.03
C ILE A 32 -6.31 3.81 5.30
N GLN A 33 -5.32 4.71 5.22
CA GLN A 33 -4.93 5.54 6.37
C GLN A 33 -6.04 6.51 6.79
N ILE A 34 -6.74 7.10 5.82
CA ILE A 34 -7.92 7.95 6.07
C ILE A 34 -9.05 7.14 6.73
N CYS A 35 -9.22 5.87 6.35
CA CYS A 35 -10.14 4.91 6.98
C CYS A 35 -9.80 4.58 8.44
N LEU A 36 -8.53 4.70 8.83
CA LEU A 36 -8.01 4.30 10.15
C LEU A 36 -7.80 5.46 11.13
N ILE A 37 -7.56 6.68 10.66
CA ILE A 37 -7.20 7.82 11.52
C ILE A 37 -8.36 8.80 11.64
N TRP A 38 -8.58 9.60 10.60
CA TRP A 38 -9.63 10.61 10.53
C TRP A 38 -9.81 10.98 9.05
N PRO A 39 -11.03 11.15 8.54
CA PRO A 39 -12.31 11.38 9.23
C PRO A 39 -13.22 10.14 9.35
N VAL A 40 -12.80 8.98 8.84
CA VAL A 40 -13.69 7.82 8.70
C VAL A 40 -13.72 6.94 9.95
N TYR A 41 -12.60 6.81 10.66
CA TYR A 41 -12.51 5.95 11.85
C TYR A 41 -13.59 6.22 12.93
N PRO A 42 -13.94 7.49 13.25
CA PRO A 42 -15.02 7.78 14.19
C PRO A 42 -16.37 7.14 13.83
N LEU A 43 -16.66 6.95 12.53
CA LEU A 43 -17.90 6.32 12.07
C LEU A 43 -17.99 4.84 12.49
N MET A 44 -16.86 4.18 12.65
CA MET A 44 -16.74 2.77 13.05
C MET A 44 -16.24 2.61 14.49
N SER A 45 -16.15 3.71 15.25
CA SER A 45 -15.65 3.72 16.64
C SER A 45 -16.62 3.11 17.66
N SER A 46 -17.83 2.75 17.23
CA SER A 46 -18.84 2.18 18.12
C SER A 46 -18.37 0.84 18.69
N ALA A 47 -18.37 0.72 20.02
CA ALA A 47 -18.00 -0.50 20.73
C ALA A 47 -19.03 -1.64 20.58
N LYS A 48 -20.23 -1.33 20.08
CA LYS A 48 -21.29 -2.28 19.73
C LYS A 48 -21.70 -2.06 18.28
N PRO A 49 -22.01 -3.10 17.49
CA PRO A 49 -22.11 -4.52 17.84
C PRO A 49 -20.75 -5.23 17.96
N LEU A 50 -20.75 -6.41 18.60
CA LEU A 50 -19.61 -7.32 18.62
C LEU A 50 -19.64 -8.18 17.35
N VAL A 51 -18.59 -8.12 16.54
CA VAL A 51 -18.39 -8.96 15.35
C VAL A 51 -17.39 -10.06 15.75
N LEU A 52 -17.75 -11.34 15.62
CA LEU A 52 -16.86 -12.46 15.99
C LEU A 52 -16.31 -12.39 17.44
N GLY A 53 -17.06 -11.78 18.36
CA GLY A 53 -16.64 -11.59 19.76
C GLY A 53 -15.73 -10.39 20.01
N LEU A 54 -15.44 -9.57 18.99
CA LEU A 54 -14.61 -8.37 19.08
C LEU A 54 -15.40 -7.10 18.73
N PRO A 55 -15.08 -5.93 19.33
CA PRO A 55 -15.74 -4.67 18.98
C PRO A 55 -15.62 -4.37 17.48
N LEU A 56 -16.66 -3.80 16.87
CA LEU A 56 -16.70 -3.44 15.46
C LEU A 56 -15.47 -2.61 15.03
N SER A 57 -14.99 -1.72 15.91
CA SER A 57 -13.80 -0.90 15.67
C SER A 57 -12.54 -1.74 15.42
N PHE A 58 -12.33 -2.81 16.20
CA PHE A 58 -11.19 -3.71 16.01
C PHE A 58 -11.32 -4.52 14.73
N PHE A 59 -12.52 -5.04 14.44
CA PHE A 59 -12.78 -5.74 13.19
C PHE A 59 -12.43 -4.87 11.97
N TRP A 60 -12.86 -3.60 12.00
CA TRP A 60 -12.60 -2.64 10.95
C TRP A 60 -11.09 -2.39 10.73
N VAL A 61 -10.33 -2.23 11.81
CA VAL A 61 -8.87 -2.04 11.74
C VAL A 61 -8.20 -3.26 11.11
N ILE A 62 -8.58 -4.47 11.54
CA ILE A 62 -8.03 -5.72 10.99
C ILE A 62 -8.34 -5.84 9.50
N LEU A 63 -9.58 -5.56 9.10
CA LEU A 63 -9.99 -5.58 7.69
C LEU A 63 -9.14 -4.62 6.85
N MET A 64 -8.93 -3.39 7.32
CA MET A 64 -8.10 -2.39 6.65
C MET A 64 -6.63 -2.81 6.53
N VAL A 65 -6.09 -3.50 7.53
CA VAL A 65 -4.73 -4.10 7.48
C VAL A 65 -4.68 -5.23 6.45
N CYS A 66 -5.67 -6.11 6.41
CA CYS A 66 -5.75 -7.15 5.39
C CYS A 66 -5.84 -6.56 3.98
N CYS A 67 -6.60 -5.47 3.79
CA CYS A 67 -6.67 -4.74 2.53
C CYS A 67 -5.33 -4.13 2.12
N SER A 68 -4.59 -3.50 3.04
CA SER A 68 -3.29 -2.89 2.73
C SER A 68 -2.25 -3.94 2.35
N PHE A 69 -2.22 -5.05 3.09
CA PHE A 69 -1.38 -6.19 2.78
C PHE A 69 -1.71 -6.77 1.40
N THR A 70 -3.00 -6.96 1.10
CA THR A 70 -3.44 -7.49 -0.20
C THR A 70 -3.05 -6.55 -1.35
N ALA A 71 -3.20 -5.24 -1.17
CA ALA A 71 -2.80 -4.25 -2.17
C ALA A 71 -1.29 -4.31 -2.46
N LEU A 72 -0.47 -4.39 -1.41
CA LEU A 72 0.99 -4.55 -1.54
C LEU A 72 1.37 -5.90 -2.16
N PHE A 73 0.71 -6.98 -1.76
CA PHE A 73 0.95 -8.31 -2.30
C PHE A 73 0.64 -8.36 -3.80
N LEU A 74 -0.50 -7.81 -4.23
CA LEU A 74 -0.86 -7.73 -5.64
C LEU A 74 0.09 -6.83 -6.43
N PHE A 75 0.57 -5.75 -5.82
CA PHE A 75 1.57 -4.88 -6.44
C PHE A 75 2.89 -5.62 -6.64
N PHE A 76 3.38 -6.30 -5.61
CA PHE A 76 4.66 -7.01 -5.65
C PHE A 76 4.62 -8.19 -6.63
N ARG A 77 3.52 -8.97 -6.63
CA ARG A 77 3.34 -10.07 -7.58
C ARG A 77 3.36 -9.59 -9.02
N LYS A 78 2.67 -8.48 -9.32
CA LYS A 78 2.67 -7.87 -10.66
C LYS A 78 4.02 -7.26 -11.03
N ASP A 79 4.78 -6.76 -10.06
CA ASP A 79 6.14 -6.23 -10.28
C ASP A 79 7.09 -7.36 -10.68
N THR A 80 6.97 -8.53 -10.03
CA THR A 80 7.76 -9.73 -10.35
C THR A 80 7.45 -10.27 -11.75
N GLU A 81 6.17 -10.33 -12.14
CA GLU A 81 5.74 -10.75 -13.50
C GLU A 81 6.26 -9.82 -14.64
N GLU A 82 6.77 -8.62 -14.34
CA GLU A 82 7.37 -7.73 -15.36
C GLU A 82 8.90 -7.93 -15.51
N GLU A 83 9.55 -8.65 -14.60
CA GLU A 83 10.98 -8.95 -14.64
C GLU A 83 11.31 -10.29 -15.34
N ASP A 84 10.31 -11.17 -15.52
CA ASP A 84 10.38 -12.43 -16.29
C ASP A 84 10.00 -12.23 -17.78
#